data_AF-A0A928Z8M6-F1
#
_entry.id   AF-A0A928Z8M6-F1
#
_cell.length_a   1.000
_cell.length_b   1.000
_cell.length_c   1.000
_cell.angle_alpha   90.00
_cell.angle_beta   90.00
_cell.angle_gamma   90.00
#
_symmetry.space_group_name_H-M   'P 1'
#
loop_
_entity.id
_entity.type
_entity.pdbx_description
1 polymer ?
#
loop_
_entity_poly.entity_id
_entity_poly.type
_entity_poly.pdbx_seq_one_letter_code
_entity_poly.pdbx_strand_id
1 'polypeptide(L)' 'MSRAEANRLSHLIIGAAIAVHRELGPGLLESAYETCLQYELSRQGIRVEIQVPQPVI' A
#
# COMPACT_ATOMS: atom_id res chain seq x y z
N MET A 1 14.66 -8.75 -8.83
CA MET A 1 14.39 -8.78 -7.38
C MET A 1 14.51 -10.22 -6.91
N SER A 2 15.29 -10.48 -5.86
CA SER A 2 15.42 -11.79 -5.22
C SER A 2 14.21 -12.09 -4.34
N ARG A 3 14.01 -13.36 -3.98
CA ARG A 3 12.93 -13.79 -3.07
C ARG A 3 13.04 -13.13 -1.69
N ALA A 4 14.26 -12.94 -1.18
CA ALA A 4 14.50 -12.30 0.10
C ALA A 4 14.12 -10.80 0.08
N GLU A 5 14.43 -10.10 -1.02
CA GLU A 5 14.02 -8.71 -1.22
C GLU A 5 12.50 -8.59 -1.35
N ALA A 6 11.87 -9.49 -2.11
CA ALA A 6 10.41 -9.53 -2.24
C ALA A 6 9.72 -9.71 -0.88
N ASN A 7 10.17 -10.65 -0.06
CA ASN A 7 9.61 -10.89 1.27
C ASN A 7 9.76 -9.65 2.18
N ARG A 8 10.93 -9.01 2.13
CA ARG A 8 11.18 -7.78 2.92
C ARG A 8 10.23 -6.66 2.50
N LEU A 9 10.06 -6.46 1.19
CA LEU A 9 9.15 -5.45 0.66
C LEU A 9 7.70 -5.74 1.05
N SER A 10 7.25 -6.99 0.93
CA SER A 10 5.90 -7.40 1.35
C SER A 10 5.66 -7.13 2.84
N HIS A 11 6.64 -7.38 3.71
CA HIS A 11 6.52 -7.07 5.14
C HIS A 11 6.28 -5.58 5.40
N LEU A 12 6.99 -4.69 4.68
CA LEU A 12 6.80 -3.25 4.79
C LEU A 12 5.41 -2.83 4.31
N ILE A 13 4.97 -3.35 3.16
CA ILE A 13 3.67 -3.02 2.57
C ILE A 13 2.51 -3.46 3.48
N ILE A 14 2.58 -4.69 4.00
CA ILE A 14 1.56 -5.23 4.91
C ILE A 14 1.52 -4.41 6.22
N GLY A 15 2.70 -4.05 6.75
CA GLY A 15 2.79 -3.20 7.94
C GLY A 15 2.12 -1.84 7.74
N ALA A 16 2.38 -1.17 6.61
CA ALA A 16 1.75 0.09 6.25
C ALA A 16 0.23 -0.04 6.13
N ALA A 17 -0.27 -1.08 5.45
CA ALA A 17 -1.71 -1.32 5.30
C ALA A 17 -2.41 -1.55 6.65
N ILE A 18 -1.77 -2.30 7.58
CA ILE A 18 -2.29 -2.50 8.94
C ILE A 18 -2.32 -1.18 9.71
N ALA A 19 -1.28 -0.35 9.59
CA ALA A 19 -1.23 0.95 10.25
C ALA A 19 -2.36 1.86 9.78
N VAL A 20 -2.57 1.94 8.45
CA VAL A 20 -3.67 2.71 7.85
C VAL A 20 -5.04 2.20 8.34
N HIS A 21 -5.26 0.87 8.32
CA HIS A 21 -6.53 0.31 8.77
C HIS A 21 -6.79 0.54 10.26
N ARG A 22 -5.75 0.48 11.11
CA ARG A 22 -5.86 0.78 12.54
C ARG A 22 -6.26 2.22 12.82
N GLU A 23 -5.74 3.16 12.03
CA GLU A 23 -6.04 4.59 12.20
C GLU A 23 -7.43 4.94 11.66
N LEU A 24 -7.77 4.48 10.46
CA LEU A 24 -9.04 4.83 9.81
C LEU A 24 -10.24 4.07 10.37
N GLY A 25 -10.05 2.83 10.82
CA GLY A 25 -11.15 1.90 11.10
C GLY A 25 -11.87 1.45 9.82
N PRO A 26 -12.92 0.62 9.93
CA PRO A 26 -13.70 0.12 8.78
C PRO A 26 -14.77 1.10 8.30
N GLY A 27 -15.26 0.92 7.06
CA GLY A 27 -16.49 1.57 6.56
C GLY A 27 -16.28 2.78 5.63
N LEU A 28 -15.04 3.11 5.30
CA LEU A 28 -14.71 4.16 4.33
C LEU A 28 -14.64 3.61 2.90
N LEU A 29 -14.64 4.54 1.94
CA LEU A 29 -14.43 4.24 0.53
C LEU A 29 -13.00 3.78 0.26
N GLU A 30 -12.81 3.00 -0.80
CA GLU A 30 -11.50 2.56 -1.27
C GLU A 30 -10.53 3.73 -1.46
N SER A 31 -10.99 4.85 -2.03
CA SER A 31 -10.16 6.03 -2.28
C SER A 31 -9.53 6.63 -1.02
N ALA A 32 -10.19 6.49 0.14
CA ALA A 32 -9.62 6.92 1.42
C ALA A 32 -8.46 6.01 1.84
N TYR A 33 -8.63 4.69 1.73
CA TYR A 33 -7.56 3.73 2.02
C TYR A 33 -6.40 3.87 1.03
N GLU A 34 -6.69 4.03 -0.26
CA GLU A 34 -5.68 4.22 -1.30
C GLU A 34 -4.82 5.45 -1.01
N THR A 35 -5.45 6.61 -0.78
CA THR A 35 -4.75 7.86 -0.50
C THR A 35 -3.85 7.74 0.73
N CYS A 36 -4.38 7.17 1.83
CA CYS A 36 -3.61 7.00 3.06
C CYS A 36 -2.48 5.99 2.92
N LEU A 37 -2.69 4.88 2.20
CA LEU A 37 -1.65 3.88 1.95
C LEU A 37 -0.56 4.40 1.04
N GLN A 38 -0.90 5.13 -0.02
CA GLN A 38 0.08 5.81 -0.87
C GLN A 38 0.94 6.77 -0.04
N TYR A 39 0.32 7.58 0.81
CA TYR A 39 1.03 8.50 1.70
C TYR A 39 1.99 7.78 2.63
N GLU A 40 1.53 6.71 3.31
CA GLU A 40 2.35 5.96 4.26
C GLU A 40 3.54 5.26 3.58
N LEU A 41 3.32 4.63 2.43
CA LEU A 41 4.39 3.98 1.66
C LEU A 41 5.41 5.01 1.14
N SER A 42 4.94 6.15 0.65
CA SER A 42 5.80 7.24 0.16
C SER A 42 6.67 7.81 1.28
N ARG A 43 6.12 7.96 2.50
CA ARG A 43 6.87 8.39 3.70
C ARG A 43 7.99 7.44 4.09
N GLN A 44 7.82 6.15 3.80
CA GLN A 44 8.85 5.12 4.01
C GLN A 44 9.87 5.06 2.84
N GLY A 45 9.78 5.97 1.87
CA GLY A 45 10.68 6.04 0.72
C GLY A 45 10.38 5.01 -0.37
N ILE A 46 9.23 4.33 -0.29
CA ILE A 46 8.80 3.34 -1.28
C ILE A 46 8.13 4.08 -2.43
N ARG A 47 8.61 3.84 -3.66
CA ARG A 47 7.97 4.35 -4.86
C ARG A 47 6.69 3.56 -5.14
N VAL A 48 5.59 4.27 -5.30
CA VAL A 48 4.26 3.70 -5.53
C VAL A 48 3.56 4.46 -6.66
N GLU A 49 2.86 3.69 -7.49
CA GLU A 49 1.91 4.19 -8.47
C GLU A 49 0.52 3.66 -8.07
N ILE A 50 -0.52 4.47 -8.27
CA ILE A 50 -1.90 4.15 -7.92
C ILE A 50 -2.76 4.15 -9.18
N GLN A 51 -3.87 3.40 -9.16
CA GLN A 51 -4.81 3.32 -10.28
C GLN A 51 -4.12 3.02 -11.64
N VAL A 52 -3.09 2.17 -11.64
CA VAL A 52 -2.34 1.81 -12.86
C VAL A 52 -3.28 1.04 -13.80
N PRO A 53 -3.55 1.55 -15.03
CA PRO A 53 -4.44 0.87 -15.97
C PRO A 53 -4.00 -0.56 -16.23
N GLN A 54 -4.90 -1.52 -16.02
CA GLN A 54 -4.67 -2.93 -16.33
C GLN A 54 -5.43 -3.33 -17.60
N PRO A 55 -4.89 -4.22 -18.43
CA PRO A 55 -5.62 -4.74 -19.58
C PRO A 55 -6.82 -5.55 -19.10
N VAL A 56 -7.98 -5.28 -19.71
CA VAL A 56 -9.18 -6.11 -19.55
C VAL A 56 -9.21 -7.05 -20.75
N ILE A 57 -9.11 -8.35 -20.50
CA ILE A 57 -9.23 -9.43 -21.51
C ILE A 57 -10.63 -10.02 -21.52
#